data_AF-A0A1W9I843-F1
#
_entry.id   AF-A0A1W9I843-F1
#
_cell.length_a   1.000
_cell.length_b   1.000
_cell.length_c   1.000
_cell.angle_alpha   90.00
_cell.angle_beta   90.00
_cell.angle_gamma   90.00
#
_symmetry.space_group_name_H-M   'P 1'
#
loop_
_entity.id
_entity.type
_entity.pdbx_description
1 polymer ?
#
loop_
_entity_poly.entity_id
_entity_poly.type
_entity_poly.pdbx_seq_one_letter_code
_entity_poly.pdbx_strand_id
1 'polypeptide(L)'
;MVKALGDQAAALPQMPLHILDFAKRSDLSTAEPPPDVAIEIVCRALTEAADAHGLPVGFFARLIWTESRFRQRVVSHAGAQGVAQFMPATAAEYGLADPFDPVQALPASARFLSKLRDQFGNLGLAAAAYNAGGGRVQDWLARRKTLPMETQNYVRAVTGHSAETWTRDTAELGLEHKLPRSAPCEGEKGLSTQSKPIAMKAALSSVAGEMVRKAQAEAEAARKAKLEAERRALALRKSKKGKPVLLAKTSSRLAAKPVRKIKLAAAGR
;
A
#
# COMPACT_ATOMS: atom_id res chain seq x y z
N MET A 1 7.02 34.12 72.76
CA MET A 1 8.24 34.21 71.94
C MET A 1 7.80 34.09 70.48
N VAL A 2 7.27 35.11 69.81
CA VAL A 2 7.93 36.32 69.27
C VAL A 2 9.22 35.98 68.52
N LYS A 3 9.19 35.90 67.18
CA LYS A 3 9.56 37.05 66.34
C LYS A 3 9.16 36.81 64.87
N ALA A 4 8.44 37.80 64.34
CA ALA A 4 8.15 38.01 62.93
C ALA A 4 9.35 38.68 62.20
N LEU A 5 9.13 39.02 60.93
CA LEU A 5 9.93 39.83 59.96
C LEU A 5 10.47 38.94 58.81
N GLY A 6 10.21 39.19 57.53
CA GLY A 6 9.47 40.26 56.86
C GLY A 6 9.51 40.03 55.34
N ASP A 7 8.47 40.50 54.66
CA ASP A 7 8.35 40.60 53.20
C ASP A 7 9.48 41.42 52.58
N GLN A 8 10.07 40.89 51.49
CA GLN A 8 10.64 41.73 50.43
C GLN A 8 10.33 41.10 49.07
N ALA A 9 9.35 41.70 48.39
CA ALA A 9 9.11 41.54 46.97
C ALA A 9 10.28 42.21 46.22
N ALA A 10 11.13 41.41 45.57
CA ALA A 10 12.18 41.90 44.70
C ALA A 10 11.60 42.18 43.30
N ALA A 11 11.76 43.43 42.87
CA ALA A 11 11.37 43.94 41.57
C ALA A 11 12.11 43.21 40.42
N LEU A 12 11.37 42.87 39.36
CA LEU A 12 11.91 42.40 38.10
C LEU A 12 12.63 43.56 37.37
N PRO A 13 13.90 43.40 36.95
CA PRO A 13 14.53 44.36 36.06
C PRO A 13 13.97 44.17 34.64
N GLN A 14 13.46 45.26 34.06
CA GLN A 14 13.11 45.34 32.65
C GLN A 14 14.40 45.25 31.82
N MET A 15 14.48 44.27 30.92
CA MET A 15 15.57 44.13 29.95
C MET A 15 15.22 44.89 28.66
N PRO A 16 16.16 45.66 28.08
CA PRO A 16 15.91 46.48 26.91
C PRO A 16 15.77 45.65 25.63
N LEU A 17 14.77 46.03 24.82
CA LEU A 17 14.60 45.63 23.42
C LEU A 17 15.70 46.29 22.58
N HIS A 18 16.77 45.56 22.27
CA HIS A 18 17.67 45.90 21.17
C HIS A 18 17.87 44.71 20.22
N ILE A 19 17.38 44.94 19.01
CA ILE A 19 17.60 44.20 17.78
C ILE A 19 19.04 44.50 17.29
N LEU A 20 19.64 43.50 16.63
CA LEU A 20 20.91 43.52 15.86
C LEU A 20 22.19 43.29 16.68
N ASP A 21 22.75 42.07 16.64
CA ASP A 21 23.71 41.65 15.61
C ASP A 21 24.34 40.30 16.04
N PHE A 22 23.82 39.19 15.52
CA PHE A 22 24.39 37.85 15.73
C PHE A 22 24.95 37.30 14.42
N ALA A 23 25.70 38.13 13.69
CA ALA A 23 26.59 37.69 12.63
C ALA A 23 27.83 37.00 13.22
N LYS A 24 27.70 35.73 13.64
CA LYS A 24 28.76 34.70 13.59
C LYS A 24 28.31 33.39 14.25
N ARG A 25 27.90 32.44 13.42
CA ARG A 25 28.31 31.02 13.45
C ARG A 25 27.67 30.31 12.26
N SER A 26 28.10 30.73 11.07
CA SER A 26 28.08 29.88 9.88
C SER A 26 29.25 28.92 10.00
N ASP A 27 29.09 27.89 10.83
CA ASP A 27 29.84 26.64 10.68
C ASP A 27 28.80 25.54 10.45
N LEU A 28 28.08 25.69 9.33
CA LEU A 28 27.36 24.59 8.71
C LEU A 28 28.43 23.64 8.18
N SER A 29 28.76 22.65 9.01
CA SER A 29 29.54 21.45 8.71
C SER A 29 29.66 21.18 7.21
N THR A 30 30.81 21.56 6.65
CA THR A 30 31.26 21.23 5.29
C THR A 30 31.90 19.84 5.21
N ALA A 31 31.68 18.99 6.21
CA ALA A 31 32.16 17.62 6.16
C ALA A 31 31.52 16.91 4.97
N GLU A 32 32.33 16.57 3.96
CA GLU A 32 31.89 15.69 2.89
C GLU A 32 31.30 14.41 3.50
N PRO A 33 30.18 13.90 2.96
CA PRO A 33 29.62 12.65 3.45
C PRO A 33 30.70 11.56 3.37
N PRO A 34 30.75 10.63 4.34
CA PRO A 34 31.75 9.57 4.31
C PRO A 34 31.67 8.82 2.99
N PRO A 35 32.82 8.33 2.47
CA PRO A 35 32.82 7.60 1.22
C PRO A 35 31.83 6.43 1.28
N ASP A 36 31.26 6.09 0.13
CA ASP A 36 30.45 4.89 0.00
C ASP A 36 31.30 3.66 0.35
N VAL A 37 30.67 2.67 0.98
CA VAL A 37 31.29 1.39 1.28
C VAL A 37 31.66 0.69 -0.04
N ALA A 38 32.82 0.04 -0.08
CA ALA A 38 33.27 -0.69 -1.26
C ALA A 38 32.22 -1.71 -1.72
N ILE A 39 32.02 -1.82 -3.03
CA ILE A 39 30.90 -2.59 -3.59
C ILE A 39 31.03 -4.09 -3.30
N GLU A 40 32.25 -4.59 -3.15
CA GLU A 40 32.56 -5.97 -2.76
C GLU A 40 32.05 -6.26 -1.33
N ILE A 41 32.12 -5.28 -0.42
CA ILE A 41 31.59 -5.39 0.93
C ILE A 41 30.06 -5.40 0.89
N VAL A 42 29.45 -4.55 0.07
CA VAL A 42 28.00 -4.51 -0.14
C VAL A 42 27.49 -5.85 -0.67
N CYS A 43 28.15 -6.40 -1.68
CA CYS A 43 27.75 -7.67 -2.27
C CYS A 43 27.96 -8.84 -1.31
N ARG A 44 29.06 -8.85 -0.53
CA ARG A 44 29.25 -9.83 0.54
C ARG A 44 28.12 -9.76 1.58
N ALA A 45 27.85 -8.57 2.12
CA ALA A 45 26.79 -8.35 3.09
C ALA A 45 25.42 -8.79 2.55
N LEU A 46 25.15 -8.54 1.27
CA LEU A 46 23.93 -9.00 0.60
C LEU A 46 23.83 -10.53 0.59
N THR A 47 24.90 -11.21 0.18
CA THR A 47 24.89 -12.68 0.07
C THR A 47 24.86 -13.38 1.43
N GLU A 48 25.48 -12.81 2.45
CA GLU A 48 25.45 -13.34 3.82
C GLU A 48 24.07 -13.12 4.45
N ALA A 49 23.48 -11.93 4.27
CA ALA A 49 22.14 -11.61 4.75
C ALA A 49 21.07 -12.49 4.09
N ALA A 50 21.17 -12.74 2.78
CA ALA A 50 20.27 -13.64 2.07
C ALA A 50 20.32 -15.06 2.66
N ASP A 51 21.51 -15.62 2.82
CA ASP A 51 21.71 -16.96 3.36
C ASP A 51 21.19 -17.09 4.80
N ALA A 52 21.51 -16.11 5.65
CA ALA A 52 21.09 -16.10 7.06
C ALA A 52 19.56 -16.12 7.23
N HIS A 53 18.81 -15.66 6.22
CA HIS A 53 17.35 -15.59 6.25
C HIS A 53 16.67 -16.56 5.26
N GLY A 54 17.44 -17.47 4.64
CA GLY A 54 16.93 -18.46 3.70
C GLY A 54 16.26 -17.81 2.47
N LEU A 55 16.81 -16.70 2.00
CA LEU A 55 16.36 -15.99 0.81
C LEU A 55 17.19 -16.43 -0.39
N PRO A 56 16.58 -16.69 -1.56
CA PRO A 56 17.35 -16.86 -2.79
C PRO A 56 18.13 -15.57 -3.06
N VAL A 57 19.45 -15.69 -3.15
CA VAL A 57 20.37 -14.54 -3.35
C VAL A 57 19.95 -13.68 -4.54
N GLY A 58 19.57 -14.30 -5.67
CA GLY A 58 19.08 -13.60 -6.86
C GLY A 58 17.78 -12.85 -6.67
N PHE A 59 16.87 -13.37 -5.86
CA PHE A 59 15.66 -12.64 -5.50
C PHE A 59 15.99 -11.40 -4.67
N PHE A 60 16.81 -11.57 -3.63
CA PHE A 60 17.17 -10.46 -2.74
C PHE A 60 17.97 -9.39 -3.47
N ALA A 61 18.92 -9.78 -4.33
CA ALA A 61 19.66 -8.85 -5.16
C ALA A 61 18.77 -8.06 -6.13
N ARG A 62 17.77 -8.70 -6.76
CA ARG A 62 16.81 -8.00 -7.62
C ARG A 62 15.95 -7.02 -6.85
N LEU A 63 15.58 -7.36 -5.61
CA LEU A 63 14.88 -6.44 -4.71
C LEU A 63 15.75 -5.19 -4.46
N ILE A 64 16.98 -5.37 -3.98
CA ILE A 64 17.91 -4.26 -3.70
C ILE A 64 18.22 -3.44 -4.97
N TRP A 65 18.37 -4.10 -6.12
CA TRP A 65 18.50 -3.43 -7.41
C TRP A 65 17.29 -2.55 -7.73
N THR A 66 16.08 -3.05 -7.48
CA THR A 66 14.82 -2.33 -7.71
C THR A 66 14.69 -1.13 -6.78
N GLU A 67 15.15 -1.25 -5.53
CA GLU A 67 15.10 -0.17 -4.53
C GLU A 67 16.02 1.00 -4.89
N SER A 68 17.31 0.73 -5.09
CA SER A 68 18.32 1.80 -5.13
C SER A 68 19.27 1.71 -6.31
N ARG A 69 19.26 0.58 -7.03
CA ARG A 69 20.32 0.18 -7.97
C ARG A 69 21.68 0.09 -7.26
N PHE A 70 21.67 -0.42 -6.02
CA PHE A 70 22.82 -0.50 -5.11
C PHE A 70 23.42 0.86 -4.68
N ARG A 71 22.73 1.98 -4.92
CA ARG A 71 23.19 3.28 -4.44
C ARG A 71 22.97 3.38 -2.93
N GLN A 72 24.03 3.67 -2.19
CA GLN A 72 24.02 3.61 -0.73
C GLN A 72 23.44 4.88 -0.09
N ARG A 73 23.64 6.03 -0.73
CA ARG A 73 23.23 7.35 -0.21
C ARG A 73 22.11 7.98 -1.03
N VAL A 74 20.99 7.27 -1.17
CA VAL A 74 19.81 7.78 -1.90
C VAL A 74 18.61 7.92 -0.99
N VAL A 75 17.84 8.98 -1.25
CA VAL A 75 16.56 9.24 -0.57
C VAL A 75 15.48 9.34 -1.64
N SER A 76 14.39 8.58 -1.48
CA SER A 76 13.24 8.69 -2.38
C SER A 76 12.46 9.97 -2.10
N HIS A 77 11.56 10.34 -3.03
CA HIS A 77 10.64 11.46 -2.80
C HIS A 77 9.75 11.27 -1.57
N ALA A 78 9.42 10.02 -1.22
CA ALA A 78 8.64 9.69 -0.04
C ALA A 78 9.48 9.62 1.25
N GLY A 79 10.81 9.77 1.15
CA GLY A 79 11.73 9.74 2.29
C GLY A 79 12.31 8.36 2.62
N ALA A 80 12.22 7.39 1.71
CA ALA A 80 12.88 6.08 1.87
C ALA A 80 14.40 6.23 1.74
N GLN A 81 15.18 5.58 2.61
CA GLN A 81 16.60 5.86 2.79
C GLN A 81 17.49 4.66 2.47
N GLY A 82 18.59 4.96 1.79
CA GLY A 82 19.72 4.07 1.62
C GLY A 82 19.51 2.93 0.62
N VAL A 83 20.46 1.98 0.64
CA VAL A 83 20.56 0.89 -0.33
C VAL A 83 19.29 0.01 -0.38
N ALA A 84 18.64 -0.16 0.77
CA ALA A 84 17.45 -0.99 0.93
C ALA A 84 16.15 -0.17 1.07
N GLN A 85 16.23 1.16 0.89
CA GLN A 85 15.11 2.10 0.91
C GLN A 85 14.16 1.92 2.10
N PHE A 86 14.73 1.89 3.31
CA PHE A 86 13.93 1.87 4.51
C PHE A 86 13.19 3.20 4.70
N MET A 87 11.89 3.14 4.94
CA MET A 87 11.16 4.29 5.51
C MET A 87 11.67 4.57 6.93
N PRO A 88 11.74 5.83 7.40
CA PRO A 88 12.33 6.15 8.70
C PRO A 88 11.70 5.41 9.89
N ALA A 89 10.37 5.25 9.88
CA ALA A 89 9.68 4.50 10.92
C ALA A 89 10.06 3.01 10.92
N THR A 90 10.21 2.40 9.74
CA THR A 90 10.65 1.02 9.59
C THR A 90 12.13 0.86 9.97
N ALA A 91 12.99 1.81 9.61
CA ALA A 91 14.39 1.80 10.05
C ALA A 91 14.50 1.77 11.58
N ALA A 92 13.69 2.58 12.27
CA ALA A 92 13.61 2.58 13.72
C ALA A 92 13.10 1.26 14.30
N GLU A 93 12.04 0.67 13.73
CA GLU A 93 11.52 -0.66 14.15
C GLU A 93 12.60 -1.75 14.04
N TYR A 94 13.48 -1.65 13.03
CA TYR A 94 14.54 -2.62 12.79
C TYR A 94 15.87 -2.27 13.46
N GLY A 95 15.92 -1.18 14.22
CA GLY A 95 17.10 -0.77 15.00
C GLY A 95 18.27 -0.28 14.16
N LEU A 96 18.00 0.30 12.99
CA LEU A 96 19.05 0.90 12.15
C LEU A 96 19.47 2.26 12.72
N ALA A 97 20.72 2.35 13.16
CA ALA A 97 21.32 3.62 13.56
C ALA A 97 21.60 4.52 12.34
N ASP A 98 22.06 3.89 11.25
CA ASP A 98 22.24 4.54 9.95
C ASP A 98 21.63 3.69 8.82
N PRO A 99 20.48 4.10 8.25
CA PRO A 99 19.87 3.41 7.10
C PRO A 99 20.67 3.52 5.80
N PHE A 100 21.64 4.44 5.72
CA PHE A 100 22.53 4.60 4.58
C PHE A 100 23.75 3.67 4.63
N ASP A 101 24.06 3.08 5.78
CA ASP A 101 25.11 2.08 5.90
C ASP A 101 24.62 0.72 5.36
N PRO A 102 25.13 0.25 4.20
CA PRO A 102 24.69 -1.01 3.61
C PRO A 102 25.02 -2.22 4.49
N VAL A 103 26.06 -2.15 5.35
CA VAL A 103 26.45 -3.24 6.24
C VAL A 103 25.42 -3.46 7.34
N GLN A 104 24.72 -2.38 7.75
CA GLN A 104 23.59 -2.47 8.68
C GLN A 104 22.26 -2.73 7.95
N ALA A 105 22.02 -2.02 6.84
CA ALA A 105 20.74 -2.02 6.15
C ALA A 105 20.42 -3.36 5.46
N LEU A 106 21.41 -4.06 4.88
CA LEU A 106 21.16 -5.30 4.14
C LEU A 106 20.72 -6.47 5.05
N PRO A 107 21.38 -6.75 6.19
CA PRO A 107 20.88 -7.73 7.16
C PRO A 107 19.48 -7.37 7.69
N ALA A 108 19.22 -6.10 8.00
CA ALA A 108 17.91 -5.65 8.45
C ALA A 108 16.83 -5.86 7.37
N SER A 109 17.15 -5.58 6.10
CA SER A 109 16.26 -5.77 4.95
C SER A 109 15.94 -7.25 4.73
N ALA A 110 16.93 -8.13 4.80
CA ALA A 110 16.73 -9.56 4.69
C ALA A 110 15.84 -10.10 5.83
N ARG A 111 16.08 -9.64 7.07
CA ARG A 111 15.23 -9.98 8.23
C ARG A 111 13.79 -9.50 8.04
N PHE A 112 13.61 -8.26 7.58
CA PHE A 112 12.29 -7.70 7.30
C PHE A 112 11.55 -8.51 6.23
N LEU A 113 12.22 -8.80 5.12
CA LEU A 113 11.67 -9.58 4.03
C LEU A 113 11.31 -11.01 4.48
N SER A 114 12.13 -11.65 5.32
CA SER A 114 11.80 -12.95 5.93
C SER A 114 10.53 -12.88 6.77
N LYS A 115 10.39 -11.86 7.64
CA LYS A 115 9.16 -11.65 8.44
C LYS A 115 7.93 -11.53 7.54
N LEU A 116 8.04 -10.77 6.44
CA LEU A 116 6.97 -10.60 5.47
C LEU A 116 6.64 -11.90 4.73
N ARG A 117 7.67 -12.67 4.33
CA ARG A 117 7.49 -14.01 3.74
C ARG A 117 6.72 -14.90 4.69
N ASP A 118 7.05 -14.93 5.97
CA ASP A 118 6.39 -15.79 6.94
C ASP A 118 4.94 -15.31 7.19
N GLN A 119 4.71 -13.99 7.19
CA GLN A 119 3.39 -13.40 7.33
C GLN A 119 2.44 -13.75 6.17
N PHE A 120 2.92 -13.72 4.93
CA PHE A 120 2.08 -13.89 3.73
C PHE A 120 2.21 -15.27 3.06
N GLY A 121 3.25 -16.03 3.38
CA GLY A 121 3.52 -17.40 2.93
C GLY A 121 4.53 -17.50 1.78
N ASN A 122 4.64 -16.47 0.94
CA ASN A 122 5.50 -16.52 -0.25
C ASN A 122 6.24 -15.20 -0.51
N LEU A 123 7.33 -15.28 -1.29
CA LEU A 123 8.21 -14.15 -1.58
C LEU A 123 7.56 -13.06 -2.45
N GLY A 124 6.61 -13.40 -3.32
CA GLY A 124 5.95 -12.38 -4.15
C GLY A 124 5.03 -11.46 -3.35
N LEU A 125 4.26 -12.02 -2.40
CA LEU A 125 3.50 -11.22 -1.45
C LEU A 125 4.41 -10.49 -0.46
N ALA A 126 5.54 -11.08 -0.09
CA ALA A 126 6.55 -10.39 0.71
C ALA A 126 7.12 -9.17 -0.01
N ALA A 127 7.47 -9.28 -1.30
CA ALA A 127 7.91 -8.15 -2.12
C ALA A 127 6.82 -7.07 -2.24
N ALA A 128 5.56 -7.47 -2.42
CA ALA A 128 4.45 -6.52 -2.43
C ALA A 128 4.36 -5.77 -1.10
N ALA A 129 4.49 -6.47 0.03
CA ALA A 129 4.39 -5.88 1.35
C ALA A 129 5.61 -5.04 1.74
N TYR A 130 6.79 -5.35 1.18
CA TYR A 130 8.00 -4.56 1.36
C TYR A 130 7.82 -3.16 0.78
N ASN A 131 7.29 -3.06 -0.45
CA ASN A 131 7.05 -1.78 -1.12
C ASN A 131 5.78 -1.04 -0.63
N ALA A 132 4.66 -1.75 -0.45
CA ALA A 132 3.37 -1.12 -0.13
C ALA A 132 3.03 -1.04 1.37
N GLY A 133 3.75 -1.78 2.21
CA GLY A 133 3.39 -2.05 3.59
C GLY A 133 2.41 -3.21 3.74
N GLY A 134 2.58 -4.02 4.79
CA GLY A 134 1.78 -5.23 5.04
C GLY A 134 0.28 -4.96 5.19
N GLY A 135 -0.11 -3.85 5.83
CA GLY A 135 -1.53 -3.47 5.96
C GLY A 135 -2.22 -3.22 4.61
N ARG A 136 -1.50 -2.64 3.63
CA ARG A 136 -2.04 -2.43 2.29
C ARG A 136 -2.21 -3.75 1.54
N VAL A 137 -1.25 -4.66 1.67
CA VAL A 137 -1.36 -6.01 1.08
C VAL A 137 -2.52 -6.79 1.71
N GLN A 138 -2.71 -6.70 3.03
CA GLN A 138 -3.86 -7.28 3.71
C GLN A 138 -5.19 -6.72 3.19
N ASP A 139 -5.32 -5.40 3.05
CA ASP A 139 -6.50 -4.77 2.46
C ASP A 139 -6.78 -5.25 1.05
N TRP A 140 -5.73 -5.43 0.25
CA TRP A 140 -5.82 -5.91 -1.12
C TRP A 140 -6.22 -7.39 -1.21
N LEU A 141 -5.62 -8.27 -0.42
CA LEU A 141 -5.99 -9.69 -0.36
C LEU A 141 -7.45 -9.88 0.09
N ALA A 142 -7.93 -9.03 1.01
CA ALA A 142 -9.31 -8.99 1.44
C ALA A 142 -10.26 -8.27 0.45
N ARG A 143 -9.77 -7.84 -0.71
CA ARG A 143 -10.53 -7.08 -1.75
C ARG A 143 -11.19 -5.80 -1.23
N ARG A 144 -10.66 -5.21 -0.15
CA ARG A 144 -11.13 -3.92 0.40
C ARG A 144 -10.55 -2.73 -0.35
N LYS A 145 -9.34 -2.88 -0.91
CA LYS A 145 -8.64 -1.87 -1.72
C LYS A 145 -7.94 -2.53 -2.90
N THR A 146 -7.58 -1.73 -3.89
CA THR A 146 -6.70 -2.17 -4.99
C THR A 146 -5.24 -2.02 -4.61
N LEU A 147 -4.38 -2.85 -5.21
CA LEU A 147 -2.93 -2.70 -5.08
C LEU A 147 -2.46 -1.56 -6.01
N PRO A 148 -1.67 -0.58 -5.54
CA PRO A 148 -1.15 0.49 -6.38
C PRO A 148 -0.37 -0.03 -7.60
N MET A 149 -0.44 0.69 -8.72
CA MET A 149 0.27 0.33 -9.95
C MET A 149 1.78 0.27 -9.73
N GLU A 150 2.33 1.17 -8.92
CA GLU A 150 3.73 1.15 -8.50
C GLU A 150 4.13 -0.19 -7.90
N THR A 151 3.35 -0.68 -6.92
CA THR A 151 3.61 -1.98 -6.28
C THR A 151 3.40 -3.15 -7.22
N GLN A 152 2.42 -3.10 -8.12
CA GLN A 152 2.24 -4.14 -9.15
C GLN A 152 3.48 -4.24 -10.06
N ASN A 153 4.00 -3.09 -10.49
CA ASN A 153 5.21 -3.00 -11.31
C ASN A 153 6.44 -3.46 -10.53
N TYR A 154 6.54 -3.09 -9.24
CA TYR A 154 7.59 -3.52 -8.34
C TYR A 154 7.63 -5.06 -8.21
N VAL A 155 6.49 -5.71 -7.93
CA VAL A 155 6.43 -7.18 -7.82
C VAL A 155 6.84 -7.85 -9.12
N ARG A 156 6.43 -7.30 -10.26
CA ARG A 156 6.85 -7.80 -11.58
C ARG A 156 8.34 -7.65 -11.80
N ALA A 157 8.91 -6.50 -11.45
CA ALA A 157 10.33 -6.23 -11.57
C ALA A 157 11.16 -7.18 -10.69
N VAL A 158 10.73 -7.46 -9.46
CA VAL A 158 11.47 -8.35 -8.56
C VAL A 158 11.29 -9.81 -8.94
N THR A 159 10.06 -10.25 -9.23
CA THR A 159 9.72 -11.68 -9.31
C THR A 159 9.57 -12.25 -10.72
N GLY A 160 9.36 -11.39 -11.72
CA GLY A 160 8.96 -11.79 -13.07
C GLY A 160 7.45 -12.07 -13.25
N HIS A 161 6.67 -12.06 -12.17
CA HIS A 161 5.24 -12.38 -12.17
C HIS A 161 4.39 -11.21 -11.68
N SER A 162 3.10 -11.19 -12.03
CA SER A 162 2.19 -10.19 -11.45
C SER A 162 1.88 -10.52 -9.98
N ALA A 163 1.49 -9.51 -9.20
CA ALA A 163 1.11 -9.70 -7.80
C ALA A 163 -0.04 -10.71 -7.66
N GLU A 164 -1.02 -10.70 -8.57
CA GLU A 164 -2.18 -11.59 -8.56
C GLU A 164 -1.78 -13.07 -8.69
N THR A 165 -0.72 -13.38 -9.43
CA THR A 165 -0.21 -14.75 -9.55
C THR A 165 0.15 -15.32 -8.17
N TRP A 166 0.71 -14.50 -7.28
CA TRP A 166 1.11 -14.88 -5.92
C TRP A 166 -0.05 -14.97 -4.92
N THR A 167 -1.28 -14.63 -5.34
CA THR A 167 -2.50 -14.81 -4.53
C THR A 167 -3.18 -16.15 -4.79
N ARG A 168 -2.73 -16.88 -5.82
CA ARG A 168 -3.26 -18.18 -6.16
C ARG A 168 -2.46 -19.24 -5.42
N ASP A 169 -3.15 -20.28 -4.96
CA ASP A 169 -2.50 -21.45 -4.38
C ASP A 169 -1.91 -22.30 -5.51
N THR A 170 -0.82 -21.83 -6.11
CA THR A 170 -0.09 -22.54 -7.15
C THR A 170 1.12 -23.25 -6.55
N ALA A 171 1.30 -24.52 -6.90
CA ALA A 171 2.32 -25.36 -6.28
C ALA A 171 3.75 -24.82 -6.49
N GLU A 172 4.09 -24.37 -7.70
CA GLU A 172 5.42 -23.86 -8.01
C GLU A 172 5.37 -22.71 -9.02
N LEU A 173 6.15 -21.66 -8.74
CA LEU A 173 6.46 -20.57 -9.66
C LEU A 173 7.96 -20.48 -9.84
N GLY A 174 8.40 -20.29 -11.08
CA GLY A 174 9.80 -20.00 -11.38
C GLY A 174 10.12 -18.53 -11.11
N LEU A 175 11.04 -18.25 -10.20
CA LEU A 175 11.52 -16.89 -9.94
C LEU A 175 12.63 -16.50 -10.91
N GLU A 176 12.50 -15.31 -11.49
CA GLU A 176 13.61 -14.66 -12.17
C GLU A 176 14.64 -14.22 -11.14
N HIS A 177 15.90 -14.61 -11.34
CA HIS A 177 16.98 -14.38 -10.38
C HIS A 177 18.21 -13.73 -11.03
N LYS A 178 18.11 -13.36 -12.32
CA LYS A 178 19.16 -12.65 -13.05
C LYS A 178 19.11 -11.17 -12.72
N LEU A 179 20.28 -10.55 -12.52
CA LEU A 179 20.41 -9.11 -12.52
C LEU A 179 20.62 -8.61 -13.96
N PRO A 180 20.33 -7.33 -14.26
CA PRO A 180 20.81 -6.72 -15.49
C PRO A 180 22.33 -6.84 -15.61
N ARG A 181 22.83 -7.00 -16.85
CA ARG A 181 24.27 -6.97 -17.11
C ARG A 181 24.86 -5.67 -16.57
N SER A 182 26.06 -5.74 -15.98
CA SER A 182 26.76 -4.66 -15.28
C SER A 182 26.18 -4.24 -13.92
N ALA A 183 25.19 -4.98 -13.40
CA ALA A 183 24.79 -4.77 -12.01
C ALA A 183 25.97 -5.09 -11.07
N PRO A 184 26.22 -4.31 -10.01
CA PRO A 184 27.46 -4.44 -9.26
C PRO A 184 27.71 -5.79 -8.58
N CYS A 185 26.66 -6.49 -8.16
CA CYS A 185 26.76 -7.83 -7.58
C CYS A 185 26.53 -8.96 -8.61
N GLU A 186 26.64 -8.66 -9.90
CA GLU A 186 26.65 -9.69 -10.94
C GLU A 186 27.84 -10.64 -10.76
N GLY A 187 27.62 -11.96 -10.77
CA GLY A 187 28.66 -12.99 -10.59
C GLY A 187 28.73 -13.57 -9.18
N GLU A 188 28.25 -12.85 -8.17
CA GLU A 188 28.33 -13.26 -6.76
C GLU A 188 27.40 -14.45 -6.46
N LYS A 189 27.95 -15.54 -5.87
CA LYS A 189 27.24 -16.82 -5.63
C LYS A 189 26.40 -17.33 -6.82
N GLY A 190 26.83 -17.07 -8.06
CA GLY A 190 26.11 -17.51 -9.26
C GLY A 190 24.95 -16.61 -9.70
N LEU A 191 24.82 -15.40 -9.13
CA LEU A 191 24.06 -14.31 -9.73
C LEU A 191 24.53 -14.14 -11.18
N SER A 192 23.63 -14.28 -12.16
CA SER A 192 23.88 -14.16 -13.62
C SER A 192 24.44 -15.38 -14.37
N THR A 193 25.06 -16.38 -13.73
CA THR A 193 25.54 -17.57 -14.46
C THR A 193 24.45 -18.63 -14.72
N GLN A 194 23.37 -18.60 -13.93
CA GLN A 194 22.28 -19.58 -14.04
C GLN A 194 21.12 -19.03 -14.86
N SER A 195 20.67 -19.81 -15.85
CA SER A 195 19.58 -19.39 -16.76
C SER A 195 18.20 -19.96 -16.40
N LYS A 196 18.14 -20.95 -15.50
CA LYS A 196 16.88 -21.59 -15.15
C LYS A 196 16.22 -20.86 -13.99
N PRO A 197 14.92 -20.53 -14.08
CA PRO A 197 14.17 -19.99 -12.95
C PRO A 197 14.31 -20.89 -11.72
N ILE A 198 14.38 -20.28 -10.53
CA ILE A 198 14.40 -21.04 -9.28
C ILE A 198 12.96 -21.42 -8.96
N ALA A 199 12.66 -22.71 -8.92
CA ALA A 199 11.33 -23.18 -8.53
C ALA A 199 11.10 -22.85 -7.06
N MET A 200 10.00 -22.15 -6.77
CA MET A 200 9.60 -21.82 -5.41
C MET A 200 8.13 -22.08 -5.18
N LYS A 201 7.83 -22.50 -3.95
CA LYS A 201 6.45 -22.62 -3.47
C LYS A 201 5.83 -21.24 -3.38
N ALA A 202 4.64 -21.09 -3.98
CA ALA A 202 3.84 -19.87 -3.89
C ALA A 202 2.72 -20.01 -2.84
N ALA A 203 2.84 -20.98 -1.93
CA ALA A 203 1.86 -21.26 -0.89
C ALA A 203 1.57 -20.01 -0.04
N LEU A 204 0.30 -19.81 0.27
CA LEU A 204 -0.14 -18.75 1.18
C LEU A 204 0.07 -19.19 2.63
N SER A 205 0.32 -18.23 3.52
CA SER A 205 0.21 -18.49 4.96
C SER A 205 -1.24 -18.87 5.30
N SER A 206 -1.46 -19.53 6.43
CA SER A 206 -2.82 -19.90 6.87
C SER A 206 -3.74 -18.67 6.90
N VAL A 207 -3.26 -17.58 7.48
CA VAL A 207 -3.97 -16.30 7.60
C VAL A 207 -4.21 -15.67 6.23
N ALA A 208 -3.18 -15.52 5.39
CA ALA A 208 -3.34 -14.94 4.06
C ALA A 208 -4.27 -15.79 3.17
N GLY A 209 -4.14 -17.11 3.26
CA GLY A 209 -5.00 -18.08 2.57
C GLY A 209 -6.46 -17.97 2.98
N GLU A 210 -6.74 -17.81 4.28
CA GLU A 210 -8.11 -17.61 4.76
C GLU A 210 -8.70 -16.30 4.24
N MET A 211 -7.92 -15.21 4.28
CA MET A 211 -8.34 -13.92 3.73
C MET A 211 -8.70 -14.02 2.25
N VAL A 212 -7.84 -14.65 1.45
CA VAL A 212 -8.06 -14.83 0.00
C VAL A 212 -9.30 -15.69 -0.26
N ARG A 213 -9.45 -16.83 0.43
CA ARG A 213 -10.61 -17.72 0.27
C ARG A 213 -11.92 -17.02 0.62
N LYS A 214 -11.95 -16.28 1.74
CA LYS A 214 -13.12 -15.51 2.16
C LYS A 214 -13.50 -14.45 1.11
N ALA A 215 -12.53 -13.66 0.67
CA ALA A 215 -12.77 -12.61 -0.32
C ALA A 215 -13.21 -13.16 -1.69
N GLN A 216 -12.70 -14.35 -2.08
CA GLN A 216 -13.16 -15.05 -3.28
C GLN A 216 -14.61 -15.52 -3.15
N ALA A 217 -14.98 -16.12 -2.01
CA ALA A 217 -16.35 -16.58 -1.75
C ALA A 217 -17.36 -15.42 -1.76
N GLU A 218 -17.03 -14.29 -1.11
CA GLU A 218 -17.86 -13.09 -1.11
C GLU A 218 -18.05 -12.52 -2.53
N ALA A 219 -16.99 -12.47 -3.32
CA ALA A 219 -17.06 -11.98 -4.69
C ALA A 219 -17.86 -12.93 -5.62
N GLU A 220 -17.74 -14.25 -5.42
CA GLU A 220 -18.56 -15.21 -6.15
C GLU A 220 -20.05 -15.07 -5.80
N ALA A 221 -20.37 -14.92 -4.52
CA ALA A 221 -21.74 -14.67 -4.05
C ALA A 221 -22.31 -13.38 -4.65
N ALA A 222 -21.53 -12.28 -4.64
CA ALA A 222 -21.92 -11.02 -5.26
C ALA A 222 -22.15 -11.17 -6.77
N ARG A 223 -21.30 -11.92 -7.48
CA ARG A 223 -21.47 -12.20 -8.92
C ARG A 223 -22.75 -12.98 -9.19
N LYS A 224 -23.05 -14.01 -8.40
CA LYS A 224 -24.28 -14.80 -8.51
C LYS A 224 -25.52 -13.93 -8.25
N ALA A 225 -25.51 -13.13 -7.19
CA ALA A 225 -26.60 -12.21 -6.87
C ALA A 225 -26.86 -11.19 -8.00
N LYS A 226 -25.79 -10.64 -8.60
CA LYS A 226 -25.91 -9.74 -9.75
C LYS A 226 -26.55 -10.43 -10.95
N LEU A 227 -26.09 -11.63 -11.30
CA LEU A 227 -26.64 -12.41 -12.42
C LEU A 227 -28.12 -12.76 -12.19
N GLU A 228 -28.50 -13.12 -10.97
CA GLU A 228 -29.89 -13.39 -10.60
C GLU A 228 -30.76 -12.13 -10.71
N ALA A 229 -30.25 -10.98 -10.25
CA ALA A 229 -30.94 -9.70 -10.39
C ALA A 229 -31.16 -9.33 -11.87
N GLU A 230 -30.14 -9.52 -12.72
CA GLU A 230 -30.23 -9.31 -14.17
C GLU A 230 -31.26 -10.24 -14.83
N ARG A 231 -31.27 -11.53 -14.45
CA ARG A 231 -32.27 -12.51 -14.92
C ARG A 231 -33.69 -12.11 -14.53
N ARG A 232 -33.90 -11.70 -13.26
CA ARG A 232 -35.20 -11.22 -12.76
C ARG A 232 -35.66 -9.97 -13.52
N ALA A 233 -34.77 -9.01 -13.75
CA ALA A 233 -35.07 -7.79 -14.50
C ALA A 233 -35.46 -8.10 -15.96
N LEU A 234 -34.78 -9.04 -16.62
CA LEU A 234 -35.11 -9.46 -17.97
C LEU A 234 -36.48 -10.17 -18.04
N ALA A 235 -36.80 -11.02 -17.07
CA ALA A 235 -38.10 -11.70 -16.98
C ALA A 235 -39.26 -10.69 -16.82
N LEU A 236 -39.09 -9.68 -15.95
CA LEU A 236 -40.06 -8.59 -15.77
C LEU A 236 -40.27 -7.77 -17.06
N ARG A 237 -39.20 -7.47 -17.80
CA ARG A 237 -39.28 -6.75 -19.09
C ARG A 237 -40.04 -7.56 -20.16
N LYS A 238 -39.83 -8.88 -20.23
CA LYS A 238 -40.57 -9.76 -21.14
C LYS A 238 -42.06 -9.82 -20.79
N SER A 239 -42.40 -9.92 -19.50
CA SER A 239 -43.80 -9.93 -19.04
C SER A 239 -44.56 -8.63 -19.36
N LYS A 240 -43.89 -7.46 -19.26
CA LYS A 240 -44.50 -6.16 -19.61
C LYS A 240 -44.73 -5.96 -21.11
N LYS A 241 -43.93 -6.57 -21.98
CA LYS A 241 -44.14 -6.52 -23.45
C LYS A 241 -45.30 -7.40 -23.94
N GLY A 242 -45.73 -8.39 -23.14
CA GLY A 242 -46.78 -9.34 -23.51
C GLY A 242 -48.20 -9.00 -23.01
N LYS A 243 -48.38 -7.93 -22.23
CA LYS A 243 -49.72 -7.49 -21.79
C LYS A 243 -50.27 -6.45 -22.77
N PRO A 244 -51.38 -6.71 -23.49
CA PRO A 244 -52.03 -5.66 -24.26
C PRO A 244 -52.54 -4.59 -23.29
N VAL A 245 -52.24 -3.33 -23.58
CA VAL A 245 -52.82 -2.20 -22.87
C VAL A 245 -54.31 -2.17 -23.21
N LEU A 246 -55.15 -2.72 -22.34
CA LEU A 246 -56.59 -2.46 -22.39
C LEU A 246 -56.80 -0.99 -21.99
N LEU A 247 -56.83 -0.11 -23.00
CA LEU A 247 -57.35 1.25 -22.86
C LEU A 247 -58.84 1.16 -22.55
N ALA A 248 -59.19 1.19 -21.28
CA ALA A 248 -60.57 1.38 -20.85
C ALA A 248 -61.03 2.79 -21.27
N LYS A 249 -61.75 2.87 -22.40
CA LYS A 249 -62.48 4.08 -22.80
C LYS A 249 -63.68 4.25 -21.87
N THR A 250 -63.54 5.02 -20.80
CA THR A 250 -64.70 5.51 -20.03
C THR A 250 -65.25 6.76 -20.71
N SER A 251 -66.28 6.59 -21.54
CA SER A 251 -67.12 7.69 -22.03
C SER A 251 -68.08 8.13 -20.93
N SER A 252 -67.75 9.19 -20.21
CA SER A 252 -68.71 9.87 -19.31
C SER A 252 -69.56 10.86 -20.12
N ARG A 253 -70.78 10.47 -20.47
CA ARG A 253 -71.86 11.41 -20.87
C ARG A 253 -72.30 12.17 -19.62
N LEU A 254 -72.00 13.47 -19.57
CA LEU A 254 -72.63 14.40 -18.63
C LEU A 254 -73.93 14.92 -19.26
N ALA A 255 -75.06 14.48 -18.70
CA ALA A 255 -76.39 14.99 -19.00
C ALA A 255 -76.59 16.35 -18.31
N ALA A 256 -76.92 17.37 -19.09
CA ALA A 256 -77.35 18.68 -18.58
C ALA A 256 -78.76 18.58 -17.96
N LYS A 257 -78.95 19.11 -16.74
CA LYS A 257 -80.26 19.35 -16.12
C LYS A 257 -80.59 20.85 -16.11
N PRO A 258 -81.87 21.24 -16.27
CA PRO A 258 -82.25 22.65 -16.43
C PRO A 258 -82.39 23.38 -15.09
N VAL A 259 -82.05 24.67 -15.10
CA VAL A 259 -82.16 25.59 -13.96
C VAL A 259 -83.61 26.08 -13.82
N ARG A 260 -84.22 25.87 -12.65
CA ARG A 260 -85.52 26.47 -12.28
C ARG A 260 -85.31 27.91 -11.80
N LYS A 261 -86.11 28.84 -12.37
CA LYS A 261 -86.22 30.24 -11.93
C LYS A 261 -86.87 30.31 -10.54
N ILE A 262 -86.26 31.06 -9.63
CA ILE A 262 -86.92 31.53 -8.41
C ILE A 262 -87.06 33.06 -8.54
N LYS A 263 -88.31 33.53 -8.58
CA LYS A 263 -88.70 34.91 -8.27
C LYS A 263 -88.87 34.99 -6.77
N LEU A 264 -88.31 36.00 -6.12
CA LEU A 264 -88.94 36.57 -4.93
C LEU A 264 -88.66 38.08 -4.83
N ALA A 265 -89.67 38.76 -4.31
CA ALA A 265 -90.00 40.16 -4.45
C ALA A 265 -89.33 41.09 -3.42
N ALA A 266 -89.52 42.39 -3.66
CA ALA A 266 -89.04 43.54 -2.91
C ALA A 266 -89.80 43.83 -1.61
N ALA A 267 -89.11 44.51 -0.68
CA ALA A 267 -89.57 45.57 0.26
C ALA A 267 -88.31 46.01 1.05
N GLY A 268 -88.00 47.26 1.39
CA GLY A 268 -88.72 48.53 1.33
C GLY A 268 -88.30 49.36 2.56
N ARG A 269 -87.84 50.60 2.30
CA ARG A 269 -87.44 51.70 3.22
C ARG A 269 -86.03 51.66 3.81
#